data_AF-A0A0W0UIE0-F1
#
_entry.id   AF-A0A0W0UIE0-F1
#
_cell.length_a   1.000
_cell.length_b   1.000
_cell.length_c   1.000
_cell.angle_alpha   90.00
_cell.angle_beta   90.00
_cell.angle_gamma   90.00
#
_symmetry.space_group_name_H-M   'P 1'
#
loop_
_entity.id
_entity.type
_entity.pdbx_description
1 polymer ?
#
loop_
_entity_poly.entity_id
_entity_poly.type
_entity_poly.pdbx_seq_one_letter_code
_entity_poly.pdbx_strand_id
1 'polypeptide(L)'
;MSTTRIETDSMGEIAVAADKYWGAQTERSLHHFNIGADIMPREVTHAFGILKKAAALTNLELGKLPKDKAELIIKAAEEVQKGQLDAHFPLHVWQTGSGTQSNMNANEVISNRAIEMAGGTKGNKTPIHPNDHVNMSQSSNDTFPTAMHIAAALAFHEKLLPAVRHLRDALAAKVEEFKDIVKIGRTHLQDAVPLTLSQEFSGYVAQLDACIHRFEVVLPELYELALGGTAVGTGLNTHPKFAVAAAKHIAEITKLPFVSAPNKFAALASHEPLVMAHSSLKTLACALMKIANDVRWLGSGPRCGIGELILPENEPGSSIMPGKVNPTQCEAMTMVCAQVIGNDTTVAIAASQGNFELNVFKPVIIFNVLHSLNLLADTCHSFQVFCVEGLEANREKINYYLQHSLMLVTALNQHIGYDKAAKIAKTAHHENISLQEAAVKLGFLTAEQFKQYVKPEEMVYPG
;
A
#
# COMPACT_ATOMS: atom_id res chain seq x y z
N MET A 1 -27.35 -27.81 -14.12
CA MET A 1 -26.18 -27.59 -15.00
C MET A 1 -26.43 -26.31 -15.76
N SER A 2 -25.49 -25.38 -15.77
CA SER A 2 -25.60 -24.18 -16.62
C SER A 2 -25.58 -24.59 -18.09
N THR A 3 -26.35 -23.90 -18.92
CA THR A 3 -26.28 -24.04 -20.38
C THR A 3 -24.89 -23.65 -20.86
N THR A 4 -24.30 -24.41 -21.78
CA THR A 4 -22.98 -24.14 -22.36
C THR A 4 -23.09 -23.73 -23.84
N ARG A 5 -22.06 -23.06 -24.35
CA ARG A 5 -21.81 -22.82 -25.78
C ARG A 5 -20.47 -23.43 -26.18
N ILE A 6 -20.31 -23.77 -27.45
CA ILE A 6 -19.03 -24.25 -27.97
C ILE A 6 -18.20 -23.05 -28.45
N GLU A 7 -16.97 -22.97 -27.97
CA GLU A 7 -15.96 -22.02 -28.42
C GLU A 7 -14.77 -22.80 -29.02
N THR A 8 -13.97 -22.12 -29.82
CA THR A 8 -12.80 -22.71 -30.49
C THR A 8 -11.55 -21.87 -30.29
N ASP A 9 -10.41 -22.53 -30.13
CA ASP A 9 -9.07 -21.95 -30.30
C ASP A 9 -8.25 -22.85 -31.24
N SER A 10 -6.94 -22.61 -31.35
CA SER A 10 -6.06 -23.42 -32.21
C SER A 10 -5.91 -24.88 -31.74
N MET A 11 -6.36 -25.23 -30.53
CA MET A 11 -6.33 -26.58 -29.97
C MET A 11 -7.68 -27.32 -30.12
N GLY A 12 -8.68 -26.68 -30.75
CA GLY A 12 -10.00 -27.29 -31.03
C GLY A 12 -11.13 -26.71 -30.18
N GLU A 13 -12.20 -27.49 -30.08
CA GLU A 13 -13.44 -27.09 -29.39
C GLU A 13 -13.36 -27.23 -27.87
N ILE A 14 -14.07 -26.38 -27.15
CA ILE A 14 -14.29 -26.48 -25.70
C ILE A 14 -15.66 -25.88 -25.33
N ALA A 15 -16.34 -26.51 -24.37
CA ALA A 15 -17.62 -26.02 -23.86
C ALA A 15 -17.39 -24.93 -22.82
N VAL A 16 -18.05 -23.78 -22.97
CA VAL A 16 -17.96 -22.62 -22.08
C VAL A 16 -19.35 -22.26 -21.56
N ALA A 17 -19.47 -21.83 -20.30
CA ALA A 17 -20.75 -21.41 -19.74
C ALA A 17 -21.40 -20.26 -20.55
N ALA A 18 -22.68 -20.40 -20.92
CA ALA A 18 -23.37 -19.50 -21.85
C ALA A 18 -23.65 -18.10 -21.28
N ASP A 19 -23.73 -17.99 -19.95
CA ASP A 19 -23.89 -16.74 -19.19
C ASP A 19 -22.56 -15.98 -19.01
N LYS A 20 -21.45 -16.49 -19.51
CA LYS A 20 -20.11 -15.90 -19.35
C LYS A 20 -19.54 -15.37 -20.65
N TYR A 21 -18.84 -14.24 -20.59
CA TYR A 21 -18.24 -13.61 -21.79
C TYR A 21 -16.84 -14.11 -22.15
N TRP A 22 -16.12 -14.81 -21.26
CA TRP A 22 -14.81 -15.38 -21.61
C TRP A 22 -14.95 -16.50 -22.64
N GLY A 23 -13.88 -16.84 -23.37
CA GLY A 23 -13.90 -17.78 -24.49
C GLY A 23 -13.08 -19.04 -24.24
N ALA A 24 -12.65 -19.69 -25.33
CA ALA A 24 -11.97 -20.98 -25.29
C ALA A 24 -10.65 -20.95 -24.48
N GLN A 25 -9.84 -19.90 -24.63
CA GLN A 25 -8.53 -19.87 -23.98
C GLN A 25 -8.64 -19.64 -22.48
N THR A 26 -9.60 -18.82 -22.04
CA THR A 26 -9.87 -18.64 -20.61
C THR A 26 -10.39 -19.93 -19.99
N GLU A 27 -11.35 -20.60 -20.63
CA GLU A 27 -11.89 -21.88 -20.14
C GLU A 27 -10.79 -22.94 -20.03
N ARG A 28 -9.93 -23.04 -21.07
CA ARG A 28 -8.80 -23.95 -21.06
C ARG A 28 -7.80 -23.61 -19.95
N SER A 29 -7.56 -22.31 -19.69
CA SER A 29 -6.67 -21.88 -18.61
C SER A 29 -7.22 -22.27 -17.24
N LEU A 30 -8.53 -22.15 -17.00
CA LEU A 30 -9.16 -22.58 -15.75
C LEU A 30 -8.93 -24.06 -15.45
N HIS A 31 -8.98 -24.92 -16.46
CA HIS A 31 -8.72 -26.35 -16.28
C HIS A 31 -7.28 -26.66 -15.88
N HIS A 32 -6.31 -25.94 -16.45
CA HIS A 32 -4.88 -26.27 -16.29
C HIS A 32 -4.19 -25.51 -15.15
N PHE A 33 -4.71 -24.35 -14.76
CA PHE A 33 -4.12 -23.47 -13.75
C PHE A 33 -5.04 -23.29 -12.53
N ASN A 34 -5.65 -24.40 -12.08
CA ASN A 34 -6.45 -24.45 -10.86
C ASN A 34 -5.56 -24.62 -9.62
N ILE A 35 -4.77 -23.59 -9.32
CA ILE A 35 -3.80 -23.57 -8.21
C ILE A 35 -4.22 -22.45 -7.26
N GLY A 36 -4.33 -22.74 -5.96
CA GLY A 36 -4.70 -21.74 -4.95
C GLY A 36 -6.11 -21.16 -5.13
N ALA A 37 -6.42 -20.11 -4.34
CA ALA A 37 -7.70 -19.39 -4.40
C ALA A 37 -7.54 -17.94 -4.90
N ASP A 38 -6.30 -17.51 -5.17
CA ASP A 38 -5.98 -16.14 -5.54
C ASP A 38 -6.39 -15.88 -6.99
N ILE A 39 -7.54 -15.24 -7.19
CA ILE A 39 -7.96 -14.70 -8.47
C ILE A 39 -7.06 -13.50 -8.83
N MET A 40 -6.77 -13.31 -10.11
CA MET A 40 -6.05 -12.12 -10.59
C MET A 40 -6.71 -10.85 -10.02
N PRO A 41 -5.94 -9.92 -9.42
CA PRO A 41 -6.50 -8.71 -8.80
C PRO A 41 -7.38 -7.93 -9.78
N ARG A 42 -8.54 -7.48 -9.33
CA ARG A 42 -9.53 -6.78 -10.17
C ARG A 42 -8.97 -5.48 -10.75
N GLU A 43 -8.03 -4.85 -10.06
CA GLU A 43 -7.34 -3.64 -10.51
C GLU A 43 -6.57 -3.91 -11.82
N VAL A 44 -5.99 -5.11 -11.98
CA VAL A 44 -5.36 -5.54 -13.24
C VAL A 44 -6.41 -5.73 -14.33
N THR A 45 -7.58 -6.31 -13.99
CA THR A 45 -8.72 -6.44 -14.90
C THR A 45 -9.22 -5.08 -15.39
N HIS A 46 -9.41 -4.11 -14.48
CA HIS A 46 -9.87 -2.77 -14.83
C HIS A 46 -8.82 -2.03 -15.67
N ALA A 47 -7.53 -2.21 -15.35
CA ALA A 47 -6.42 -1.70 -16.14
C ALA A 47 -6.38 -2.29 -17.57
N PHE A 48 -6.74 -3.57 -17.75
CA PHE A 48 -6.96 -4.13 -19.08
C PHE A 48 -8.09 -3.43 -19.84
N GLY A 49 -9.21 -3.09 -19.16
CA GLY A 49 -10.27 -2.27 -19.76
C GLY A 49 -9.74 -0.93 -20.30
N ILE A 50 -8.96 -0.21 -19.49
CA ILE A 50 -8.31 1.06 -19.90
C ILE A 50 -7.39 0.85 -21.10
N LEU A 51 -6.51 -0.16 -21.04
CA LEU A 51 -5.56 -0.49 -22.09
C LEU A 51 -6.28 -0.78 -23.40
N LYS A 52 -7.27 -1.67 -23.39
CA LYS A 52 -7.97 -2.11 -24.61
C LYS A 52 -8.80 -0.98 -25.23
N LYS A 53 -9.40 -0.12 -24.39
CA LYS A 53 -10.04 1.13 -24.84
C LYS A 53 -9.05 2.04 -25.57
N ALA A 54 -7.90 2.31 -24.96
CA ALA A 54 -6.87 3.16 -25.55
C ALA A 54 -6.30 2.58 -26.85
N ALA A 55 -6.08 1.26 -26.89
CA ALA A 55 -5.61 0.57 -28.09
C ALA A 55 -6.62 0.65 -29.24
N ALA A 56 -7.93 0.52 -28.96
CA ALA A 56 -8.98 0.66 -29.96
C ALA A 56 -9.06 2.10 -30.51
N LEU A 57 -9.02 3.11 -29.64
CA LEU A 57 -8.94 4.52 -30.04
C LEU A 57 -7.72 4.80 -30.92
N THR A 58 -6.56 4.28 -30.52
CA THR A 58 -5.31 4.46 -31.26
C THR A 58 -5.35 3.78 -32.63
N ASN A 59 -5.83 2.53 -32.70
CA ASN A 59 -5.93 1.83 -33.98
C ASN A 59 -6.98 2.46 -34.91
N LEU A 60 -8.04 3.06 -34.36
CA LEU A 60 -8.99 3.86 -35.14
C LEU A 60 -8.33 5.12 -35.72
N GLU A 61 -7.62 5.89 -34.87
CA GLU A 61 -6.90 7.10 -35.27
C GLU A 61 -5.84 6.81 -36.36
N LEU A 62 -5.18 5.66 -36.27
CA LEU A 62 -4.18 5.20 -37.24
C LEU A 62 -4.78 4.50 -38.46
N GLY A 63 -6.11 4.43 -38.58
CA GLY A 63 -6.81 3.83 -39.73
C GLY A 63 -6.67 2.30 -39.83
N LYS A 64 -6.24 1.61 -38.77
CA LYS A 64 -6.09 0.14 -38.74
C LYS A 64 -7.37 -0.58 -38.32
N LEU A 65 -8.20 0.05 -37.50
CA LEU A 65 -9.43 -0.52 -36.99
C LEU A 65 -10.65 0.26 -37.54
N PRO A 66 -11.59 -0.40 -38.24
CA PRO A 66 -12.82 0.23 -38.70
C PRO A 66 -13.63 0.85 -37.55
N LYS A 67 -14.29 1.99 -37.84
CA LYS A 67 -15.01 2.80 -36.85
C LYS A 67 -16.10 2.02 -36.11
N ASP A 68 -16.90 1.24 -36.84
CA ASP A 68 -17.97 0.39 -36.29
C ASP A 68 -17.41 -0.61 -35.26
N LYS A 69 -16.28 -1.24 -35.55
CA LYS A 69 -15.61 -2.18 -34.64
C LYS A 69 -15.00 -1.47 -33.44
N ALA A 70 -14.34 -0.33 -33.67
CA ALA A 70 -13.71 0.46 -32.62
C ALA A 70 -14.75 0.92 -31.58
N GLU A 71 -15.90 1.43 -32.02
CA GLU A 71 -16.97 1.89 -31.12
C GLU A 71 -17.51 0.77 -30.22
N LEU A 72 -17.68 -0.45 -30.75
CA LEU A 72 -18.12 -1.60 -29.96
C LEU A 72 -17.06 -2.04 -28.92
N ILE A 73 -15.79 -2.10 -29.33
CA ILE A 73 -14.67 -2.46 -28.44
C ILE A 73 -14.51 -1.42 -27.33
N ILE A 74 -14.58 -0.13 -27.66
CA ILE A 74 -14.49 0.96 -26.68
C ILE A 74 -15.58 0.83 -25.62
N LYS A 75 -16.84 0.61 -26.02
CA LYS A 75 -17.97 0.44 -25.09
C LYS A 75 -17.78 -0.76 -24.17
N ALA A 76 -17.42 -1.93 -24.72
CA ALA A 76 -17.19 -3.13 -23.92
C ALA A 76 -15.99 -2.98 -22.97
N ALA A 77 -14.90 -2.34 -23.43
CA ALA A 77 -13.72 -2.07 -22.61
C ALA A 77 -14.02 -1.07 -21.47
N GLU A 78 -14.93 -0.11 -21.67
CA GLU A 78 -15.42 0.76 -20.60
C GLU A 78 -16.19 0.01 -19.51
N GLU A 79 -17.00 -0.99 -19.87
CA GLU A 79 -17.70 -1.82 -18.88
C GLU A 79 -16.69 -2.63 -18.03
N VAL A 80 -15.62 -3.15 -18.65
CA VAL A 80 -14.51 -3.79 -17.93
C VAL A 80 -13.78 -2.80 -17.02
N GLN A 81 -13.42 -1.62 -17.53
CA GLN A 81 -12.75 -0.57 -16.75
C GLN A 81 -13.57 -0.16 -15.52
N LYS A 82 -14.90 -0.15 -15.62
CA LYS A 82 -15.83 0.23 -14.53
C LYS A 82 -16.17 -0.92 -13.58
N GLY A 83 -15.57 -2.10 -13.76
CA GLY A 83 -15.80 -3.29 -12.94
C GLY A 83 -17.17 -3.96 -13.14
N GLN A 84 -17.91 -3.61 -14.20
CA GLN A 84 -19.25 -4.17 -14.45
C GLN A 84 -19.19 -5.63 -14.90
N LEU A 85 -18.00 -6.09 -15.32
CA LEU A 85 -17.77 -7.42 -15.88
C LEU A 85 -16.79 -8.26 -15.05
N ASP A 86 -16.51 -7.90 -13.79
CA ASP A 86 -15.53 -8.59 -12.93
C ASP A 86 -15.78 -10.10 -12.80
N ALA A 87 -17.06 -10.52 -12.79
CA ALA A 87 -17.46 -11.93 -12.71
C ALA A 87 -17.13 -12.76 -13.97
N HIS A 88 -16.53 -12.15 -14.99
CA HIS A 88 -16.07 -12.78 -16.23
C HIS A 88 -14.54 -12.90 -16.32
N PHE A 89 -13.83 -12.62 -15.22
CA PHE A 89 -12.38 -12.75 -15.10
C PHE A 89 -11.99 -13.77 -14.02
N PRO A 90 -12.16 -15.08 -14.28
CA PRO A 90 -12.05 -16.11 -13.25
C PRO A 90 -10.62 -16.63 -13.04
N LEU A 91 -9.64 -16.13 -13.80
CA LEU A 91 -8.30 -16.71 -13.81
C LEU A 91 -7.50 -16.38 -12.55
N HIS A 92 -6.72 -17.36 -12.11
CA HIS A 92 -5.90 -17.24 -10.91
C HIS A 92 -4.59 -16.47 -11.19
N VAL A 93 -3.95 -15.99 -10.13
CA VAL A 93 -2.59 -15.41 -10.17
C VAL A 93 -1.59 -16.42 -10.70
N TRP A 94 -1.74 -17.68 -10.30
CA TRP A 94 -0.84 -18.80 -10.55
C TRP A 94 -1.02 -19.39 -11.96
N GLN A 95 -0.87 -18.52 -12.95
CA GLN A 95 -1.10 -18.80 -14.36
C GLN A 95 0.22 -18.70 -15.16
N THR A 96 0.16 -18.60 -16.49
CA THR A 96 1.35 -18.28 -17.30
C THR A 96 2.06 -17.03 -16.79
N GLY A 97 3.37 -17.14 -16.61
CA GLY A 97 4.21 -16.11 -16.02
C GLY A 97 4.28 -14.77 -16.77
N SER A 98 3.91 -14.78 -18.06
CA SER A 98 3.77 -13.57 -18.88
C SER A 98 2.46 -12.81 -18.64
N GLY A 99 1.46 -13.45 -18.02
CA GLY A 99 0.10 -12.92 -17.91
C GLY A 99 -0.72 -13.01 -19.21
N THR A 100 -0.25 -13.77 -20.20
CA THR A 100 -0.95 -14.01 -21.49
C THR A 100 -2.39 -14.47 -21.32
N GLN A 101 -2.67 -15.33 -20.35
CA GLN A 101 -4.02 -15.86 -20.13
C GLN A 101 -4.98 -14.76 -19.67
N SER A 102 -4.59 -13.86 -18.76
CA SER A 102 -5.41 -12.69 -18.42
C SER A 102 -5.55 -11.69 -19.57
N ASN A 103 -4.52 -11.47 -20.39
CA ASN A 103 -4.66 -10.66 -21.60
C ASN A 103 -5.70 -11.27 -22.55
N MET A 104 -5.63 -12.58 -22.78
CA MET A 104 -6.61 -13.29 -23.60
C MET A 104 -8.00 -13.29 -22.98
N ASN A 105 -8.13 -13.40 -21.66
CA ASN A 105 -9.40 -13.28 -20.98
C ASN A 105 -10.04 -11.90 -21.21
N ALA A 106 -9.27 -10.81 -21.12
CA ALA A 106 -9.74 -9.48 -21.48
C ALA A 106 -10.16 -9.39 -22.95
N ASN A 107 -9.36 -9.93 -23.86
CA ASN A 107 -9.67 -9.96 -25.30
C ASN A 107 -10.98 -10.70 -25.58
N GLU A 108 -11.18 -11.87 -24.99
CA GLU A 108 -12.37 -12.71 -25.18
C GLU A 108 -13.62 -12.08 -24.57
N VAL A 109 -13.52 -11.54 -23.35
CA VAL A 109 -14.65 -10.86 -22.69
C VAL A 109 -15.10 -9.65 -23.49
N ILE A 110 -14.16 -8.79 -23.88
CA ILE A 110 -14.46 -7.58 -24.67
C ILE A 110 -14.99 -7.96 -26.06
N SER A 111 -14.42 -8.97 -26.72
CA SER A 111 -14.89 -9.48 -28.01
C SER A 111 -16.34 -9.96 -27.90
N ASN A 112 -16.64 -10.87 -26.98
CA ASN A 112 -17.98 -11.45 -26.86
C ASN A 112 -19.02 -10.43 -26.41
N ARG A 113 -18.65 -9.48 -25.54
CA ARG A 113 -19.53 -8.39 -25.16
C ARG A 113 -19.81 -7.44 -26.32
N ALA A 114 -18.79 -7.10 -27.10
CA ALA A 114 -18.93 -6.28 -28.31
C ALA A 114 -19.76 -6.98 -29.41
N ILE A 115 -19.64 -8.30 -29.54
CA ILE A 115 -20.46 -9.11 -30.45
C ILE A 115 -21.93 -9.07 -30.03
N GLU A 116 -22.22 -9.23 -28.73
CA GLU A 116 -23.57 -9.16 -28.20
C GLU A 116 -24.19 -7.77 -28.41
N MET A 117 -23.43 -6.69 -28.19
CA MET A 117 -23.86 -5.31 -28.50
C MET A 117 -24.19 -5.11 -29.98
N ALA A 118 -23.56 -5.88 -30.88
CA ALA A 118 -23.83 -5.86 -32.32
C ALA A 118 -24.97 -6.81 -32.74
N GLY A 119 -25.64 -7.48 -31.78
CA GLY A 119 -26.69 -8.47 -32.06
C GLY A 119 -26.16 -9.80 -32.59
N GLY A 120 -24.86 -10.06 -32.46
CA GLY A 120 -24.22 -11.30 -32.90
C GLY A 120 -24.28 -12.42 -31.86
N THR A 121 -23.69 -13.56 -32.20
CA THR A 121 -23.63 -14.75 -31.34
C THR A 121 -22.27 -14.89 -30.66
N LYS A 122 -22.24 -14.91 -29.32
CA LYS A 122 -21.02 -15.13 -28.53
C LYS A 122 -20.29 -16.40 -29.00
N GLY A 123 -18.99 -16.30 -29.16
CA GLY A 123 -18.07 -17.37 -29.59
C GLY A 123 -17.82 -17.50 -31.08
N ASN A 124 -18.63 -16.85 -31.93
CA ASN A 124 -18.40 -16.83 -33.39
C ASN A 124 -17.29 -15.86 -33.82
N LYS A 125 -16.70 -15.09 -32.88
CA LYS A 125 -15.60 -14.15 -33.10
C LYS A 125 -15.88 -13.10 -34.20
N THR A 126 -17.17 -12.87 -34.49
CA THR A 126 -17.68 -12.01 -35.57
C THR A 126 -18.83 -11.16 -35.01
N PRO A 127 -18.83 -9.83 -35.21
CA PRO A 127 -17.89 -9.06 -36.03
C PRO A 127 -16.55 -8.73 -35.35
N ILE A 128 -16.37 -9.06 -34.08
CA ILE A 128 -15.18 -8.69 -33.29
C ILE A 128 -14.37 -9.94 -32.92
N HIS A 129 -13.25 -10.14 -33.60
CA HIS A 129 -12.27 -11.17 -33.26
C HIS A 129 -11.36 -10.76 -32.08
N PRO A 130 -11.13 -11.61 -31.06
CA PRO A 130 -10.34 -11.26 -29.89
C PRO A 130 -8.87 -10.94 -30.23
N ASN A 131 -8.26 -11.63 -31.20
CA ASN A 131 -6.86 -11.37 -31.56
C ASN A 131 -6.76 -10.23 -32.58
N ASP A 132 -7.36 -10.42 -33.75
CA ASP A 132 -7.23 -9.51 -34.90
C ASP A 132 -7.80 -8.10 -34.65
N HIS A 133 -8.78 -7.94 -33.74
CA HIS A 133 -9.38 -6.64 -33.44
C HIS A 133 -9.06 -6.15 -32.03
N VAL A 134 -9.40 -6.92 -30.99
CA VAL A 134 -9.21 -6.47 -29.59
C VAL A 134 -7.72 -6.42 -29.22
N ASN A 135 -6.94 -7.40 -29.68
CA ASN A 135 -5.49 -7.47 -29.49
C ASN A 135 -4.69 -6.86 -30.68
N MET A 136 -5.35 -6.09 -31.56
CA MET A 136 -4.68 -5.48 -32.71
C MET A 136 -3.52 -4.58 -32.27
N SER A 137 -2.36 -4.73 -32.92
CA SER A 137 -1.12 -3.96 -32.67
C SER A 137 -0.45 -4.22 -31.31
N GLN A 138 -0.86 -5.29 -30.61
CA GLN A 138 -0.44 -5.62 -29.24
C GLN A 138 0.15 -7.04 -29.14
N SER A 139 0.86 -7.31 -28.06
CA SER A 139 1.33 -8.64 -27.65
C SER A 139 0.93 -8.90 -26.20
N SER A 140 0.81 -10.16 -25.78
CA SER A 140 0.65 -10.45 -24.35
C SER A 140 1.83 -9.92 -23.52
N ASN A 141 3.04 -9.94 -24.11
CA ASN A 141 4.27 -9.57 -23.42
C ASN A 141 4.32 -8.07 -23.09
N ASP A 142 3.73 -7.20 -23.92
CA ASP A 142 3.69 -5.74 -23.68
C ASP A 142 2.37 -5.24 -23.08
N THR A 143 1.30 -6.05 -23.10
CA THR A 143 -0.01 -5.68 -22.54
C THR A 143 -0.10 -5.93 -21.04
N PHE A 144 0.29 -7.11 -20.55
CA PHE A 144 0.23 -7.41 -19.11
C PHE A 144 1.11 -6.46 -18.27
N PRO A 145 2.40 -6.18 -18.58
CA PRO A 145 3.17 -5.19 -17.82
C PRO A 145 2.60 -3.77 -17.89
N THR A 146 1.97 -3.41 -19.01
CA THR A 146 1.23 -2.14 -19.10
C THR A 146 0.04 -2.11 -18.12
N ALA A 147 -0.74 -3.20 -18.05
CA ALA A 147 -1.85 -3.30 -17.09
C ALA A 147 -1.35 -3.29 -15.63
N MET A 148 -0.20 -3.92 -15.33
CA MET A 148 0.42 -3.88 -14.00
C MET A 148 0.74 -2.44 -13.57
N HIS A 149 1.37 -1.67 -14.46
CA HIS A 149 1.76 -0.29 -14.20
C HIS A 149 0.55 0.63 -14.04
N ILE A 150 -0.47 0.49 -14.90
CA ILE A 150 -1.73 1.24 -14.78
C ILE A 150 -2.42 0.93 -13.45
N ALA A 151 -2.56 -0.35 -13.10
CA ALA A 151 -3.22 -0.80 -11.87
C ALA A 151 -2.48 -0.27 -10.64
N ALA A 152 -1.16 -0.42 -10.58
CA ALA A 152 -0.35 0.06 -9.47
C ALA A 152 -0.43 1.59 -9.34
N ALA A 153 -0.20 2.34 -10.42
CA ALA A 153 -0.20 3.81 -10.36
C ALA A 153 -1.57 4.38 -9.93
N LEU A 154 -2.68 3.84 -10.45
CA LEU A 154 -4.02 4.22 -10.02
C LEU A 154 -4.24 3.90 -8.54
N ALA A 155 -3.91 2.68 -8.10
CA ALA A 155 -4.10 2.28 -6.70
C ALA A 155 -3.23 3.12 -5.73
N PHE A 156 -2.02 3.50 -6.13
CA PHE A 156 -1.18 4.41 -5.35
C PHE A 156 -1.82 5.79 -5.23
N HIS A 157 -2.28 6.36 -6.35
CA HIS A 157 -2.83 7.72 -6.40
C HIS A 157 -4.21 7.83 -5.74
N GLU A 158 -5.10 6.88 -6.01
CA GLU A 158 -6.52 6.96 -5.64
C GLU A 158 -6.84 6.32 -4.28
N LYS A 159 -6.02 5.37 -3.81
CA LYS A 159 -6.29 4.63 -2.58
C LYS A 159 -5.22 4.84 -1.50
N LEU A 160 -3.98 4.50 -1.79
CA LEU A 160 -2.92 4.48 -0.77
C LEU A 160 -2.52 5.88 -0.29
N LEU A 161 -2.19 6.78 -1.22
CA LEU A 161 -1.77 8.15 -0.88
C LEU A 161 -2.82 8.88 -0.03
N PRO A 162 -4.12 8.88 -0.40
CA PRO A 162 -5.16 9.44 0.45
C PRO A 162 -5.24 8.81 1.84
N ALA A 163 -5.22 7.47 1.94
CA ALA A 163 -5.32 6.78 3.23
C ALA A 163 -4.16 7.13 4.18
N VAL A 164 -2.94 7.20 3.66
CA VAL A 164 -1.76 7.58 4.45
C VAL A 164 -1.80 9.06 4.85
N ARG A 165 -2.25 9.95 3.94
CA ARG A 165 -2.43 11.37 4.25
C ARG A 165 -3.49 11.59 5.33
N HIS A 166 -4.63 10.91 5.28
CA HIS A 166 -5.66 11.02 6.30
C HIS A 166 -5.18 10.55 7.68
N LEU A 167 -4.47 9.41 7.75
CA LEU A 167 -3.85 8.97 9.01
C LEU A 167 -2.81 9.97 9.52
N ARG A 168 -1.97 10.52 8.63
CA ARG A 168 -0.98 11.55 8.95
C ARG A 168 -1.66 12.79 9.54
N ASP A 169 -2.74 13.26 8.91
CA ASP A 169 -3.50 14.43 9.35
C ASP A 169 -4.18 14.20 10.71
N ALA A 170 -4.71 13.00 10.96
CA ALA A 170 -5.28 12.64 12.26
C ALA A 170 -4.21 12.63 13.37
N LEU A 171 -3.01 12.10 13.08
CA LEU A 171 -1.88 12.17 14.01
C LEU A 171 -1.41 13.61 14.24
N ALA A 172 -1.41 14.46 13.20
CA ALA A 172 -1.08 15.87 13.32
C ALA A 172 -2.10 16.64 14.16
N ALA A 173 -3.39 16.29 14.11
CA ALA A 173 -4.38 16.84 15.02
C ALA A 173 -4.07 16.49 16.49
N LYS A 174 -3.57 15.26 16.76
CA LYS A 174 -3.09 14.87 18.10
C LYS A 174 -1.83 15.60 18.53
N VAL A 175 -0.95 15.99 17.60
CA VAL A 175 0.21 16.86 17.91
C VAL A 175 -0.27 18.18 18.54
N GLU A 176 -1.30 18.80 17.97
CA GLU A 176 -1.87 20.04 18.51
C GLU A 176 -2.59 19.83 19.84
N GLU A 177 -3.38 18.75 19.95
CA GLU A 177 -4.08 18.38 21.18
C GLU A 177 -3.13 18.14 22.37
N PHE A 178 -1.95 17.57 22.10
CA PHE A 178 -1.00 17.13 23.10
C PHE A 178 0.16 18.11 23.36
N LYS A 179 0.11 19.32 22.79
CA LYS A 179 1.21 20.31 22.81
C LYS A 179 1.75 20.64 24.21
N ASP A 180 0.86 20.77 25.18
CA ASP A 180 1.20 21.21 26.55
C ASP A 180 1.41 20.02 27.51
N ILE A 181 1.44 18.77 27.01
CA ILE A 181 1.54 17.57 27.84
C ILE A 181 3.00 17.14 27.91
N VAL A 182 3.71 17.55 28.96
CA VAL A 182 5.07 17.06 29.24
C VAL A 182 5.00 15.64 29.80
N LYS A 183 5.76 14.72 29.21
CA LYS A 183 5.89 13.32 29.63
C LYS A 183 7.35 12.93 29.79
N ILE A 184 7.57 11.75 30.37
CA ILE A 184 8.92 11.18 30.42
C ILE A 184 9.27 10.52 29.09
N GLY A 185 10.47 10.80 28.57
CA GLY A 185 11.02 10.06 27.45
C GLY A 185 11.44 8.65 27.88
N ARG A 186 11.51 7.74 26.92
CA ARG A 186 12.07 6.40 27.14
C ARG A 186 13.06 6.06 26.03
N THR A 187 14.27 5.71 26.42
CA THR A 187 15.29 5.18 25.50
C THR A 187 15.79 3.86 26.06
N HIS A 188 15.96 2.84 25.22
CA HIS A 188 16.28 1.48 25.68
C HIS A 188 15.25 0.91 26.68
N LEU A 189 13.99 1.38 26.60
CA LEU A 189 12.90 1.11 27.54
C LEU A 189 13.13 1.61 28.98
N GLN A 190 14.20 2.36 29.24
CA GLN A 190 14.48 3.00 30.52
C GLN A 190 13.96 4.43 30.52
N ASP A 191 13.64 4.96 31.70
CA ASP A 191 13.31 6.36 31.88
C ASP A 191 14.44 7.24 31.33
N ALA A 192 14.07 8.33 30.64
CA ALA A 192 14.99 9.30 30.06
C ALA A 192 14.55 10.74 30.42
N VAL A 193 15.10 11.74 29.74
CA VAL A 193 14.69 13.15 29.95
C VAL A 193 13.28 13.43 29.42
N PRO A 194 12.61 14.51 29.89
CA PRO A 194 11.29 14.87 29.41
C PRO A 194 11.24 15.26 27.93
N LEU A 195 10.07 15.06 27.33
CA LEU A 195 9.62 15.65 26.06
C LEU A 195 8.11 15.87 26.15
N THR A 196 7.53 16.67 25.27
CA THR A 196 6.06 16.73 25.16
C THR A 196 5.52 15.52 24.39
N LEU A 197 4.30 15.10 24.73
CA LEU A 197 3.58 14.07 23.97
C LEU A 197 3.35 14.53 22.52
N SER A 198 3.20 15.83 22.30
CA SER A 198 3.20 16.44 20.96
C SER A 198 4.51 16.21 20.19
N GLN A 199 5.68 16.42 20.82
CA GLN A 199 6.98 16.12 20.18
C GLN A 199 7.09 14.63 19.81
N GLU A 200 6.62 13.72 20.67
CA GLU A 200 6.58 12.29 20.36
C GLU A 200 5.73 12.00 19.11
N PHE A 201 4.50 12.55 19.06
CA PHE A 201 3.59 12.37 17.91
C PHE A 201 4.08 13.07 16.65
N SER A 202 4.81 14.20 16.76
CA SER A 202 5.42 14.88 15.63
C SER A 202 6.44 13.98 14.92
N GLY A 203 7.09 13.06 15.64
CA GLY A 203 7.94 12.04 15.06
C GLY A 203 7.17 11.08 14.15
N TYR A 204 5.96 10.66 14.56
CA TYR A 204 5.09 9.81 13.74
C TYR A 204 4.64 10.53 12.46
N VAL A 205 4.23 11.79 12.60
CA VAL A 205 3.84 12.65 11.47
C VAL A 205 4.99 12.76 10.46
N ALA A 206 6.20 13.07 10.93
CA ALA A 206 7.38 13.18 10.08
C ALA A 206 7.74 11.86 9.39
N GLN A 207 7.57 10.71 10.05
CA GLN A 207 7.77 9.40 9.42
C GLN A 207 6.79 9.17 8.26
N LEU A 208 5.52 9.55 8.42
CA LEU A 208 4.49 9.40 7.38
C LEU A 208 4.68 10.41 6.24
N ASP A 209 5.04 11.66 6.53
CA ASP A 209 5.37 12.66 5.50
C ASP A 209 6.53 12.18 4.61
N ALA A 210 7.58 11.60 5.22
CA ALA A 210 8.68 11.02 4.49
C ALA A 210 8.23 9.81 3.63
N CYS A 211 7.27 9.01 4.08
CA CYS A 211 6.73 7.90 3.28
C CYS A 211 5.89 8.39 2.10
N ILE A 212 5.06 9.41 2.29
CA ILE A 212 4.28 10.06 1.22
C ILE A 212 5.22 10.56 0.12
N HIS A 213 6.30 11.25 0.50
CA HIS A 213 7.30 11.72 -0.48
C HIS A 213 7.92 10.56 -1.27
N ARG A 214 8.25 9.43 -0.62
CA ARG A 214 8.81 8.25 -1.31
C ARG A 214 7.84 7.69 -2.36
N PHE A 215 6.53 7.72 -2.12
CA PHE A 215 5.54 7.31 -3.12
C PHE A 215 5.54 8.23 -4.34
N GLU A 216 5.58 9.54 -4.10
CA GLU A 216 5.62 10.56 -5.15
C GLU A 216 6.86 10.44 -6.03
N VAL A 217 8.00 10.02 -5.46
CA VAL A 217 9.25 9.77 -6.19
C VAL A 217 9.19 8.52 -7.08
N VAL A 218 8.42 7.48 -6.69
CA VAL A 218 8.33 6.23 -7.47
C VAL A 218 7.29 6.30 -8.59
N LEU A 219 6.23 7.11 -8.43
CA LEU A 219 5.15 7.23 -9.42
C LEU A 219 5.63 7.48 -10.87
N PRO A 220 6.63 8.35 -11.13
CA PRO A 220 7.19 8.53 -12.48
C PRO A 220 7.61 7.24 -13.18
N GLU A 221 8.21 6.28 -12.48
CA GLU A 221 8.62 4.99 -13.08
C GLU A 221 7.41 4.11 -13.43
N LEU A 222 6.33 4.21 -12.64
CA LEU A 222 5.08 3.48 -12.92
C LEU A 222 4.31 4.08 -14.10
N TYR A 223 4.54 5.35 -14.43
CA TYR A 223 3.91 5.99 -15.59
C TYR A 223 4.51 5.55 -16.94
N GLU A 224 5.68 4.90 -16.93
CA GLU A 224 6.31 4.39 -18.15
C GLU A 224 5.70 3.04 -18.57
N LEU A 225 5.10 3.00 -19.76
CA LEU A 225 4.34 1.85 -20.24
C LEU A 225 5.11 1.02 -21.29
N ALA A 226 5.05 -0.30 -21.13
CA ALA A 226 5.64 -1.27 -22.05
C ALA A 226 4.93 -1.35 -23.41
N LEU A 227 3.68 -0.90 -23.49
CA LEU A 227 2.81 -1.02 -24.68
C LEU A 227 3.49 -0.49 -25.96
N GLY A 228 3.42 -1.29 -27.01
CA GLY A 228 4.13 -1.05 -28.29
C GLY A 228 5.50 -1.73 -28.37
N GLY A 229 5.99 -2.34 -27.28
CA GLY A 229 7.18 -3.21 -27.32
C GLY A 229 6.93 -4.54 -28.03
N THR A 230 5.67 -4.97 -28.13
CA THR A 230 5.21 -6.22 -28.76
C THR A 230 5.85 -7.47 -28.15
N ALA A 231 6.40 -8.38 -28.95
CA ALA A 231 6.88 -9.68 -28.47
C ALA A 231 8.14 -9.58 -27.60
N VAL A 232 9.13 -8.79 -28.05
CA VAL A 232 10.49 -8.78 -27.48
C VAL A 232 11.08 -7.37 -27.33
N GLY A 233 10.28 -6.32 -27.52
CA GLY A 233 10.68 -4.92 -27.33
C GLY A 233 10.92 -4.13 -28.62
N THR A 234 10.98 -4.80 -29.77
CA THR A 234 11.28 -4.18 -31.07
C THR A 234 10.12 -3.43 -31.72
N GLY A 235 8.88 -3.68 -31.28
CA GLY A 235 7.68 -3.16 -31.94
C GLY A 235 7.30 -3.87 -33.24
N LEU A 236 7.81 -5.07 -33.51
CA LEU A 236 7.41 -5.85 -34.68
C LEU A 236 5.88 -6.04 -34.73
N ASN A 237 5.27 -5.83 -35.90
CA ASN A 237 3.82 -5.90 -36.15
C ASN A 237 2.96 -4.84 -35.45
N THR A 238 3.56 -3.80 -34.85
CA THR A 238 2.83 -2.59 -34.42
C THR A 238 3.06 -1.42 -35.38
N HIS A 239 2.25 -0.36 -35.26
CA HIS A 239 2.46 0.86 -36.04
C HIS A 239 3.50 1.76 -35.35
N PRO A 240 4.41 2.46 -36.07
CA PRO A 240 5.46 3.28 -35.45
C PRO A 240 4.96 4.35 -34.46
N LYS A 241 3.73 4.84 -34.65
CA LYS A 241 3.08 5.82 -33.76
C LYS A 241 2.25 5.21 -32.63
N PHE A 242 2.01 3.89 -32.62
CA PHE A 242 1.08 3.24 -31.71
C PHE A 242 1.48 3.42 -30.24
N ALA A 243 2.75 3.20 -29.91
CA ALA A 243 3.23 3.21 -28.52
C ALA A 243 2.99 4.57 -27.83
N VAL A 244 3.31 5.67 -28.52
CA VAL A 244 3.15 7.03 -27.99
C VAL A 244 1.69 7.45 -27.96
N ALA A 245 0.94 7.17 -29.03
CA ALA A 245 -0.48 7.52 -29.10
C ALA A 245 -1.32 6.75 -28.07
N ALA A 246 -1.07 5.45 -27.88
CA ALA A 246 -1.78 4.65 -26.90
C ALA A 246 -1.48 5.10 -25.46
N ALA A 247 -0.22 5.41 -25.13
CA ALA A 247 0.12 5.99 -23.83
C ALA A 247 -0.58 7.34 -23.59
N LYS A 248 -0.68 8.20 -24.62
CA LYS A 248 -1.43 9.45 -24.56
C LYS A 248 -2.91 9.22 -24.28
N HIS A 249 -3.56 8.28 -24.97
CA HIS A 249 -4.96 7.92 -24.70
C HIS A 249 -5.14 7.37 -23.28
N ILE A 250 -4.22 6.54 -22.79
CA ILE A 250 -4.23 6.04 -21.40
C ILE A 250 -4.13 7.21 -20.41
N ALA A 251 -3.21 8.16 -20.64
CA ALA A 251 -3.08 9.36 -19.82
C ALA A 251 -4.35 10.22 -19.82
N GLU A 252 -4.99 10.40 -20.99
CA GLU A 252 -6.24 11.16 -21.10
C GLU A 252 -7.42 10.47 -20.39
N ILE A 253 -7.49 9.14 -20.43
CA ILE A 253 -8.53 8.33 -19.76
C ILE A 253 -8.36 8.41 -18.23
N THR A 254 -7.13 8.29 -17.74
CA THR A 254 -6.81 8.17 -16.31
C THR A 254 -6.56 9.50 -15.63
N LYS A 255 -6.29 10.56 -16.38
CA LYS A 255 -5.79 11.86 -15.89
C LYS A 255 -4.45 11.77 -15.15
N LEU A 256 -3.70 10.69 -15.37
CA LEU A 256 -2.33 10.51 -14.87
C LEU A 256 -1.33 10.61 -16.04
N PRO A 257 -0.09 11.07 -15.81
CA PRO A 257 0.85 11.41 -16.89
C PRO A 257 1.57 10.17 -17.46
N PHE A 258 0.82 9.15 -17.88
CA PHE A 258 1.37 7.96 -18.52
C PHE A 258 2.09 8.30 -19.83
N VAL A 259 3.23 7.67 -20.03
CA VAL A 259 4.08 7.84 -21.20
C VAL A 259 4.57 6.48 -21.72
N SER A 260 5.01 6.45 -22.97
CA SER A 260 5.62 5.23 -23.51
C SER A 260 7.03 5.07 -22.92
N ALA A 261 7.36 3.88 -22.38
CA ALA A 261 8.66 3.63 -21.80
C ALA A 261 9.81 3.91 -22.80
N PRO A 262 10.86 4.64 -22.42
CA PRO A 262 11.97 4.97 -23.31
C PRO A 262 12.73 3.73 -23.78
N ASN A 263 12.80 2.68 -22.94
CA ASN A 263 13.41 1.40 -23.28
C ASN A 263 12.40 0.25 -23.13
N LYS A 264 11.95 -0.29 -24.27
CA LYS A 264 10.99 -1.40 -24.30
C LYS A 264 11.59 -2.75 -23.92
N PHE A 265 12.89 -2.94 -24.06
CA PHE A 265 13.54 -4.19 -23.68
C PHE A 265 13.53 -4.34 -22.16
N ALA A 266 13.94 -3.30 -21.43
CA ALA A 266 13.87 -3.25 -19.97
C ALA A 266 12.42 -3.44 -19.46
N ALA A 267 11.46 -2.68 -20.02
CA ALA A 267 10.05 -2.75 -19.61
C ALA A 267 9.39 -4.14 -19.78
N LEU A 268 9.98 -5.03 -20.59
CA LEU A 268 9.54 -6.41 -20.77
C LEU A 268 10.37 -7.39 -19.92
N ALA A 269 11.69 -7.24 -19.96
CA ALA A 269 12.67 -8.14 -19.37
C ALA A 269 12.79 -8.01 -17.84
N SER A 270 12.37 -6.89 -17.27
CA SER A 270 12.52 -6.61 -15.83
C SER A 270 11.38 -5.74 -15.27
N HIS A 271 11.31 -5.63 -13.94
CA HIS A 271 10.20 -4.98 -13.19
C HIS A 271 10.72 -4.17 -11.99
N GLU A 272 11.92 -3.59 -12.07
CA GLU A 272 12.49 -2.75 -11.00
C GLU A 272 11.55 -1.60 -10.55
N PRO A 273 10.78 -0.93 -11.43
CA PRO A 273 9.79 0.06 -10.99
C PRO A 273 8.81 -0.47 -9.93
N LEU A 274 8.38 -1.72 -10.08
CA LEU A 274 7.47 -2.38 -9.12
C LEU A 274 8.20 -2.88 -7.87
N VAL A 275 9.49 -3.20 -7.97
CA VAL A 275 10.35 -3.48 -6.79
C VAL A 275 10.55 -2.22 -5.97
N MET A 276 10.81 -1.08 -6.60
CA MET A 276 10.94 0.23 -5.95
C MET A 276 9.61 0.65 -5.33
N ALA A 277 8.49 0.45 -6.03
CA ALA A 277 7.15 0.68 -5.49
C ALA A 277 6.93 -0.16 -4.24
N HIS A 278 7.20 -1.47 -4.29
CA HIS A 278 7.02 -2.32 -3.12
C HIS A 278 7.98 -1.96 -1.96
N SER A 279 9.22 -1.57 -2.27
CA SER A 279 10.19 -1.13 -1.26
C SER A 279 9.71 0.13 -0.52
N SER A 280 8.99 1.01 -1.20
CA SER A 280 8.34 2.16 -0.56
C SER A 280 7.19 1.72 0.37
N LEU A 281 6.39 0.71 -0.02
CA LEU A 281 5.36 0.10 0.83
C LEU A 281 5.97 -0.56 2.08
N LYS A 282 7.07 -1.30 1.92
CA LYS A 282 7.84 -1.85 3.06
C LYS A 282 8.31 -0.74 4.00
N THR A 283 8.80 0.37 3.45
CA THR A 283 9.25 1.51 4.27
C THR A 283 8.10 2.08 5.11
N LEU A 284 6.91 2.21 4.52
CA LEU A 284 5.70 2.57 5.25
C LEU A 284 5.34 1.53 6.32
N ALA A 285 5.39 0.24 5.99
CA ALA A 285 5.12 -0.84 6.95
C ALA A 285 6.06 -0.79 8.17
N CYS A 286 7.35 -0.48 7.98
CA CYS A 286 8.29 -0.28 9.08
C CYS A 286 7.91 0.91 9.97
N ALA A 287 7.49 2.04 9.38
CA ALA A 287 7.04 3.21 10.13
C ALA A 287 5.76 2.91 10.92
N LEU A 288 4.74 2.34 10.26
CA LEU A 288 3.47 1.95 10.87
C LEU A 288 3.65 0.91 11.98
N MET A 289 4.56 -0.05 11.79
CA MET A 289 4.92 -1.03 12.83
C MET A 289 5.40 -0.33 14.09
N LYS A 290 6.30 0.66 13.96
CA LYS A 290 6.80 1.44 15.12
C LYS A 290 5.67 2.23 15.77
N ILE A 291 4.87 2.95 14.98
CA ILE A 291 3.77 3.80 15.47
C ILE A 291 2.74 2.96 16.24
N ALA A 292 2.25 1.85 15.65
CA ALA A 292 1.29 0.96 16.31
C ALA A 292 1.85 0.31 17.58
N ASN A 293 3.15 -0.03 17.58
CA ASN A 293 3.82 -0.55 18.76
C ASN A 293 3.86 0.48 19.89
N ASP A 294 4.28 1.71 19.61
CA ASP A 294 4.31 2.76 20.62
C ASP A 294 2.92 3.02 21.19
N VAL A 295 1.90 3.16 20.33
CA VAL A 295 0.51 3.41 20.77
C VAL A 295 0.02 2.30 21.70
N ARG A 296 0.22 1.01 21.36
CA ARG A 296 -0.21 -0.10 22.23
C ARG A 296 0.60 -0.23 23.52
N TRP A 297 1.90 0.10 23.49
CA TRP A 297 2.73 0.08 24.70
C TRP A 297 2.35 1.22 25.64
N LEU A 298 2.18 2.43 25.13
CA LEU A 298 1.72 3.58 25.91
C LEU A 298 0.29 3.38 26.42
N GLY A 299 -0.56 2.67 25.67
CA GLY A 299 -1.90 2.25 26.07
C GLY A 299 -1.99 0.99 26.94
N SER A 300 -0.85 0.36 27.30
CA SER A 300 -0.86 -0.88 28.08
C SER A 300 -1.32 -0.64 29.53
N GLY A 301 -2.25 -1.46 30.02
CA GLY A 301 -2.84 -1.23 31.34
C GLY A 301 -4.07 -2.11 31.64
N PRO A 302 -5.01 -1.65 32.49
CA PRO A 302 -5.10 -0.29 33.04
C PRO A 302 -4.24 -0.05 34.29
N ARG A 303 -3.69 -1.10 34.93
CA ARG A 303 -2.99 -0.96 36.22
C ARG A 303 -1.53 -1.44 36.22
N CYS A 304 -1.18 -2.38 35.34
CA CYS A 304 0.09 -3.10 35.38
C CYS A 304 0.95 -2.88 34.12
N GLY A 305 0.72 -1.77 33.41
CA GLY A 305 1.47 -1.37 32.22
C GLY A 305 1.98 0.07 32.35
N ILE A 306 2.21 0.71 31.19
CA ILE A 306 2.59 2.13 31.13
C ILE A 306 1.35 3.02 31.35
N GLY A 307 0.33 2.88 30.51
CA GLY A 307 -0.96 3.56 30.69
C GLY A 307 -0.92 5.08 30.55
N GLU A 308 0.01 5.61 29.74
CA GLU A 308 0.07 7.05 29.40
C GLU A 308 -0.98 7.45 28.36
N LEU A 309 -1.47 6.50 27.55
CA LEU A 309 -2.56 6.69 26.61
C LEU A 309 -3.79 5.86 27.00
N ILE A 310 -4.96 6.35 26.61
CA ILE A 310 -6.25 5.66 26.74
C ILE A 310 -6.74 5.39 25.32
N LEU A 311 -6.90 4.10 24.99
CA LEU A 311 -7.34 3.66 23.67
C LEU A 311 -8.87 3.60 23.61
N PRO A 312 -9.49 3.90 22.44
CA PRO A 312 -10.93 3.70 22.24
C PRO A 312 -11.36 2.25 22.46
N GLU A 313 -12.56 2.06 23.01
CA GLU A 313 -13.16 0.73 23.21
C GLU A 313 -14.12 0.40 22.06
N ASN A 314 -13.68 -0.40 21.09
CA ASN A 314 -14.50 -0.77 19.93
C ASN A 314 -15.24 -2.11 20.11
N GLU A 315 -14.65 -3.04 20.88
CA GLU A 315 -15.22 -4.36 21.16
C GLU A 315 -14.83 -4.87 22.55
N PRO A 316 -15.58 -5.84 23.11
CA PRO A 316 -15.19 -6.51 24.35
C PRO A 316 -13.83 -7.23 24.19
N GLY A 317 -12.81 -6.79 24.93
CA GLY A 317 -11.44 -7.29 24.78
C GLY A 317 -11.17 -8.68 25.41
N SER A 318 -12.17 -9.30 26.03
CA SER A 318 -12.06 -10.67 26.51
C SER A 318 -13.43 -11.31 26.73
N SER A 319 -13.55 -12.59 26.39
CA SER A 319 -14.74 -13.39 26.70
C SER A 319 -14.96 -13.65 28.19
N ILE A 320 -13.94 -13.47 29.05
CA ILE A 320 -13.99 -13.81 30.48
C ILE A 320 -13.66 -12.65 31.42
N MET A 321 -13.06 -11.55 30.91
CA MET A 321 -12.67 -10.39 31.72
C MET A 321 -13.48 -9.14 31.35
N PRO A 322 -14.61 -8.86 32.02
CA PRO A 322 -15.38 -7.64 31.82
C PRO A 322 -14.51 -6.39 32.05
N GLY A 323 -14.63 -5.40 31.16
CA GLY A 323 -13.90 -4.12 31.25
C GLY A 323 -12.44 -4.15 30.75
N LYS A 324 -11.97 -5.26 30.17
CA LYS A 324 -10.67 -5.32 29.48
C LYS A 324 -10.82 -4.85 28.03
N VAL A 325 -9.96 -3.93 27.62
CA VAL A 325 -9.87 -3.41 26.25
C VAL A 325 -8.51 -3.80 25.67
N ASN A 326 -8.52 -4.37 24.46
CA ASN A 326 -7.28 -4.73 23.76
C ASN A 326 -6.95 -3.68 22.68
N PRO A 327 -5.67 -3.48 22.36
CA PRO A 327 -5.24 -2.61 21.26
C PRO A 327 -5.40 -3.30 19.90
N THR A 328 -6.60 -3.79 19.57
CA THR A 328 -6.87 -4.66 18.40
C THR A 328 -6.52 -4.00 17.05
N GLN A 329 -6.72 -2.69 16.92
CA GLN A 329 -6.31 -1.95 15.73
C GLN A 329 -4.79 -1.92 15.58
N CYS A 330 -4.03 -1.80 16.69
CA CYS A 330 -2.58 -1.94 16.66
C CYS A 330 -2.16 -3.37 16.28
N GLU A 331 -2.84 -4.38 16.82
CA GLU A 331 -2.57 -5.79 16.50
C GLU A 331 -2.76 -6.05 15.00
N ALA A 332 -3.89 -5.66 14.42
CA ALA A 332 -4.18 -5.78 12.99
C ALA A 332 -3.12 -5.07 12.13
N MET A 333 -2.78 -3.81 12.46
CA MET A 333 -1.75 -3.06 11.73
C MET A 333 -0.39 -3.76 11.78
N THR A 334 0.03 -4.26 12.95
CA THR A 334 1.34 -4.94 13.07
C THR A 334 1.38 -6.28 12.30
N MET A 335 0.28 -7.03 12.23
CA MET A 335 0.19 -8.22 11.39
C MET A 335 0.27 -7.87 9.90
N VAL A 336 -0.44 -6.82 9.46
CA VAL A 336 -0.35 -6.30 8.09
C VAL A 336 1.09 -5.90 7.75
N CYS A 337 1.78 -5.18 8.64
CA CYS A 337 3.17 -4.79 8.40
C CYS A 337 4.09 -6.00 8.23
N ALA A 338 3.91 -7.07 9.01
CA ALA A 338 4.67 -8.31 8.84
C ALA A 338 4.39 -8.97 7.47
N GLN A 339 3.12 -9.02 7.05
CA GLN A 339 2.73 -9.55 5.75
C GLN A 339 3.38 -8.75 4.59
N VAL A 340 3.36 -7.42 4.67
CA VAL A 340 3.99 -6.55 3.64
C VAL A 340 5.49 -6.81 3.54
N ILE A 341 6.20 -6.97 4.66
CA ILE A 341 7.64 -7.28 4.63
C ILE A 341 7.90 -8.65 3.98
N GLY A 342 7.03 -9.64 4.23
CA GLY A 342 7.08 -10.93 3.53
C GLY A 342 6.88 -10.79 2.02
N ASN A 343 5.83 -10.06 1.62
CA ASN A 343 5.51 -9.78 0.21
C ASN A 343 6.68 -9.07 -0.50
N ASP A 344 7.40 -8.17 0.18
CA ASP A 344 8.58 -7.48 -0.37
C ASP A 344 9.67 -8.46 -0.80
N THR A 345 9.91 -9.47 0.05
CA THR A 345 10.87 -10.53 -0.25
C THR A 345 10.43 -11.33 -1.47
N THR A 346 9.13 -11.65 -1.57
CA THR A 346 8.58 -12.34 -2.74
C THR A 346 8.74 -11.52 -4.02
N VAL A 347 8.45 -10.21 -3.99
CA VAL A 347 8.61 -9.30 -5.14
C VAL A 347 10.08 -9.21 -5.56
N ALA A 348 10.99 -9.03 -4.61
CA ALA A 348 12.43 -8.96 -4.90
C ALA A 348 12.95 -10.26 -5.55
N ILE A 349 12.56 -11.42 -5.01
CA ILE A 349 12.91 -12.72 -5.60
C ILE A 349 12.34 -12.82 -7.01
N ALA A 350 11.03 -12.59 -7.20
CA ALA A 350 10.37 -12.70 -8.49
C ALA A 350 10.97 -11.78 -9.56
N ALA A 351 11.31 -10.53 -9.21
CA ALA A 351 11.93 -9.58 -10.12
C ALA A 351 13.34 -10.02 -10.56
N SER A 352 14.11 -10.67 -9.66
CA SER A 352 15.46 -11.16 -9.98
C SER A 352 15.49 -12.31 -10.99
N GLN A 353 14.36 -12.97 -11.25
CA GLN A 353 14.28 -14.18 -12.11
C GLN A 353 14.02 -13.85 -13.59
N GLY A 354 14.38 -12.65 -14.05
CA GLY A 354 14.30 -12.30 -15.48
C GLY A 354 15.27 -13.12 -16.32
N ASN A 355 14.84 -13.60 -17.49
CA ASN A 355 15.70 -14.30 -18.44
C ASN A 355 15.53 -13.71 -19.84
N PHE A 356 16.65 -13.23 -20.41
CA PHE A 356 16.68 -12.66 -21.76
C PHE A 356 15.61 -11.57 -21.95
N GLU A 357 14.74 -11.67 -22.94
CA GLU A 357 13.79 -10.60 -23.31
C GLU A 357 12.53 -10.50 -22.44
N LEU A 358 12.32 -11.40 -21.46
CA LEU A 358 11.07 -11.40 -20.68
C LEU A 358 11.25 -11.94 -19.25
N ASN A 359 10.85 -11.14 -18.25
CA ASN A 359 10.57 -11.67 -16.92
C ASN A 359 9.18 -12.33 -16.91
N VAL A 360 9.12 -13.61 -16.55
CA VAL A 360 7.89 -14.43 -16.50
C VAL A 360 7.39 -14.67 -15.07
N PHE A 361 7.58 -13.71 -14.18
CA PHE A 361 7.03 -13.70 -12.82
C PHE A 361 6.04 -12.54 -12.65
N LYS A 362 5.48 -12.03 -13.75
CA LYS A 362 4.65 -10.83 -13.76
C LYS A 362 3.41 -10.94 -12.85
N PRO A 363 2.61 -12.03 -12.89
CA PRO A 363 1.44 -12.16 -12.02
C PRO A 363 1.76 -12.07 -10.52
N VAL A 364 2.81 -12.77 -10.05
CA VAL A 364 3.15 -12.79 -8.61
C VAL A 364 3.71 -11.46 -8.14
N ILE A 365 4.42 -10.72 -9.00
CA ILE A 365 4.88 -9.35 -8.70
C ILE A 365 3.69 -8.43 -8.45
N ILE A 366 2.78 -8.32 -9.43
CA ILE A 366 1.66 -7.37 -9.30
C ILE A 366 0.66 -7.78 -8.23
N PHE A 367 0.46 -9.09 -8.03
CA PHE A 367 -0.36 -9.61 -6.93
C PHE A 367 0.15 -9.10 -5.58
N ASN A 368 1.44 -9.28 -5.29
CA ASN A 368 2.01 -8.85 -4.01
C ASN A 368 2.02 -7.33 -3.84
N VAL A 369 2.28 -6.57 -4.91
CA VAL A 369 2.18 -5.11 -4.90
C VAL A 369 0.77 -4.64 -4.53
N LEU A 370 -0.25 -5.14 -5.22
CA LEU A 370 -1.64 -4.73 -4.97
C LEU A 370 -2.17 -5.27 -3.63
N HIS A 371 -1.77 -6.46 -3.22
CA HIS A 371 -2.13 -7.02 -1.92
C HIS A 371 -1.57 -6.17 -0.77
N SER A 372 -0.27 -5.86 -0.78
CA SER A 372 0.36 -4.98 0.19
C SER A 372 -0.27 -3.59 0.21
N LEU A 373 -0.52 -3.02 -0.97
CA LEU A 373 -1.13 -1.69 -1.11
C LEU A 373 -2.52 -1.65 -0.47
N ASN A 374 -3.38 -2.62 -0.78
CA ASN A 374 -4.73 -2.68 -0.22
C ASN A 374 -4.71 -2.86 1.29
N LEU A 375 -3.91 -3.80 1.81
CA LEU A 375 -3.79 -4.00 3.26
C LEU A 375 -3.31 -2.74 3.98
N LEU A 376 -2.31 -2.04 3.43
CA LEU A 376 -1.78 -0.81 4.03
C LEU A 376 -2.80 0.33 4.00
N ALA A 377 -3.48 0.53 2.88
CA ALA A 377 -4.50 1.56 2.78
C ALA A 377 -5.67 1.30 3.75
N ASP A 378 -6.16 0.06 3.79
CA ASP A 378 -7.30 -0.33 4.62
C ASP A 378 -6.93 -0.28 6.12
N THR A 379 -5.72 -0.73 6.51
CA THR A 379 -5.27 -0.64 7.91
C THR A 379 -4.98 0.78 8.34
N CYS A 380 -4.45 1.65 7.46
CA CYS A 380 -4.29 3.07 7.76
C CYS A 380 -5.65 3.73 8.07
N HIS A 381 -6.67 3.46 7.24
CA HIS A 381 -8.01 3.99 7.46
C HIS A 381 -8.64 3.43 8.74
N SER A 382 -8.59 2.11 8.95
CA SER A 382 -9.15 1.47 10.15
C SER A 382 -8.48 1.98 11.43
N PHE A 383 -7.15 2.08 11.44
CA PHE A 383 -6.38 2.57 12.58
C PHE A 383 -6.63 4.07 12.85
N GLN A 384 -6.79 4.87 11.80
CA GLN A 384 -7.19 6.27 11.94
C GLN A 384 -8.52 6.37 12.70
N VAL A 385 -9.58 5.76 12.15
CA VAL A 385 -10.97 5.92 12.62
C VAL A 385 -11.18 5.28 13.99
N PHE A 386 -10.71 4.05 14.17
CA PHE A 386 -11.02 3.25 15.35
C PHE A 386 -9.93 3.28 16.42
N CYS A 387 -8.85 4.04 16.23
CA CYS A 387 -7.81 4.18 17.26
C CYS A 387 -7.33 5.63 17.41
N VAL A 388 -6.80 6.26 16.37
CA VAL A 388 -6.13 7.57 16.49
C VAL A 388 -7.11 8.69 16.83
N GLU A 389 -8.26 8.76 16.18
CA GLU A 389 -9.21 9.87 16.37
C GLU A 389 -9.74 9.95 17.83
N GLY A 390 -10.04 8.80 18.43
CA GLY A 390 -10.50 8.71 19.82
C GLY A 390 -9.39 8.56 20.87
N LEU A 391 -8.12 8.68 20.48
CA LEU A 391 -6.98 8.48 21.39
C LEU A 391 -6.87 9.62 22.41
N GLU A 392 -6.80 9.28 23.71
CA GLU A 392 -6.68 10.29 24.78
C GLU A 392 -5.41 10.11 25.61
N ALA A 393 -4.95 11.19 26.25
CA ALA A 393 -3.81 11.19 27.15
C ALA A 393 -4.25 10.98 28.61
N ASN A 394 -3.69 9.99 29.31
CA ASN A 394 -3.86 9.81 30.74
C ASN A 394 -2.95 10.78 31.51
N ARG A 395 -3.43 12.01 31.69
CA ARG A 395 -2.66 13.10 32.32
C ARG A 395 -2.21 12.77 33.74
N GLU A 396 -3.03 12.05 34.51
CA GLU A 396 -2.67 11.63 35.87
C GLU A 396 -1.44 10.72 35.85
N LYS A 397 -1.47 9.69 34.99
CA LYS A 397 -0.38 8.73 34.88
C LYS A 397 0.89 9.34 34.30
N ILE A 398 0.76 10.20 33.29
CA ILE A 398 1.88 10.94 32.70
C ILE A 398 2.56 11.81 33.77
N ASN A 399 1.78 12.58 34.53
CA ASN A 399 2.31 13.45 35.58
C ASN A 399 2.98 12.65 36.70
N TYR A 400 2.43 11.48 37.06
CA TYR A 400 3.06 10.57 38.01
C TYR A 400 4.48 10.19 37.56
N TYR A 401 4.65 9.72 36.33
CA TYR A 401 5.99 9.35 35.84
C TYR A 401 6.95 10.53 35.78
N LEU A 402 6.47 11.70 35.35
CA LEU A 402 7.29 12.91 35.28
C LEU A 402 7.83 13.33 36.65
N GLN A 403 7.01 13.26 37.69
CA GLN A 403 7.39 13.67 39.05
C GLN A 403 8.27 12.64 39.78
N HIS A 404 8.18 11.36 39.40
CA HIS A 404 8.90 10.28 40.09
C HIS A 404 10.15 9.79 39.33
N SER A 405 10.37 10.24 38.10
CA SER A 405 11.56 9.87 37.34
C SER A 405 12.84 10.49 37.93
N LEU A 406 13.88 9.67 38.02
CA LEU A 406 15.21 10.12 38.47
C LEU A 406 15.97 10.88 37.37
N MET A 407 15.48 10.91 36.14
CA MET A 407 16.19 11.52 35.00
C MET A 407 16.03 13.04 34.90
N LEU A 408 15.12 13.64 35.67
CA LEU A 408 15.04 15.10 35.82
C LEU A 408 16.31 15.69 36.45
N VAL A 409 17.12 14.84 37.10
CA VAL A 409 18.42 15.21 37.67
C VAL A 409 19.38 15.80 36.63
N THR A 410 19.19 15.51 35.33
CA THR A 410 20.05 16.01 34.25
C THR A 410 20.02 17.53 34.13
N ALA A 411 18.90 18.19 34.50
CA ALA A 411 18.82 19.65 34.57
C ALA A 411 19.81 20.26 35.57
N LEU A 412 20.24 19.48 36.58
CA LEU A 412 21.19 19.94 37.58
C LEU A 412 22.64 19.98 37.05
N ASN A 413 22.96 19.28 35.95
CA ASN A 413 24.34 19.12 35.48
C ASN A 413 25.03 20.47 35.24
N GLN A 414 24.32 21.45 34.67
CA GLN A 414 24.86 22.79 34.41
C GLN A 414 25.03 23.65 35.67
N HIS A 415 24.39 23.28 36.78
CA HIS A 415 24.43 24.04 38.03
C HIS A 415 25.41 23.45 39.06
N ILE A 416 25.54 22.12 39.10
CA ILE A 416 26.34 21.42 40.13
C ILE A 416 27.36 20.42 39.57
N GLY A 417 27.40 20.22 38.24
CA GLY A 417 28.26 19.25 37.58
C GLY A 417 27.71 17.82 37.63
N TYR A 418 28.16 16.99 36.67
CA TYR A 418 27.70 15.61 36.48
C TYR A 418 27.86 14.73 37.73
N ASP A 419 29.03 14.76 38.39
CA ASP A 419 29.32 13.87 39.51
C ASP A 419 28.38 14.07 40.71
N LYS A 420 28.02 15.33 41.00
CA LYS A 420 27.07 15.65 42.07
C LYS A 420 25.65 15.23 41.70
N ALA A 421 25.22 15.51 40.47
CA ALA A 421 23.92 15.07 39.96
C ALA A 421 23.78 13.54 39.97
N ALA A 422 24.80 12.81 39.52
CA ALA A 422 24.84 11.35 39.54
C ALA A 422 24.75 10.79 40.97
N LYS A 423 25.39 11.44 41.94
CA LYS A 423 25.30 11.05 43.36
C LYS A 423 23.91 11.31 43.95
N ILE A 424 23.23 12.39 43.56
CA ILE A 424 21.82 12.64 43.92
C ILE A 424 20.96 11.50 43.39
N ALA A 425 21.04 11.19 42.10
CA ALA A 425 20.24 10.13 41.48
C ALA A 425 20.46 8.75 42.13
N LYS A 426 21.73 8.39 42.39
CA LYS A 426 22.06 7.12 43.07
C LYS A 426 21.50 7.07 44.49
N THR A 427 21.55 8.18 45.22
CA THR A 427 21.03 8.26 46.59
C THR A 427 19.50 8.16 46.59
N ALA A 428 18.84 8.92 45.71
CA ALA A 428 17.39 8.87 45.52
C ALA A 428 16.92 7.44 45.20
N HIS A 429 17.60 6.75 44.29
CA HIS A 429 17.30 5.36 43.95
C HIS A 429 17.50 4.40 45.13
N HIS A 430 18.68 4.42 45.76
CA HIS A 430 19.02 3.48 46.83
C HIS A 430 18.12 3.63 48.07
N GLU A 431 17.72 4.86 48.36
CA GLU A 431 16.90 5.17 49.53
C GLU A 431 15.40 5.25 49.22
N ASN A 432 15.02 5.09 47.95
CA ASN A 432 13.65 5.19 47.46
C ASN A 432 12.97 6.52 47.87
N ILE A 433 13.68 7.63 47.64
CA ILE A 433 13.22 9.01 47.90
C ILE A 433 13.27 9.82 46.60
N SER A 434 12.63 11.00 46.58
CA SER A 434 12.68 11.91 45.45
C SER A 434 14.08 12.51 45.23
N LEU A 435 14.33 13.01 44.00
CA LEU A 435 15.56 13.74 43.68
C LEU A 435 15.73 14.98 44.57
N GLN A 436 14.64 15.66 44.90
CA GLN A 436 14.66 16.85 45.76
C GLN A 436 15.10 16.48 47.18
N GLU A 437 14.52 15.44 47.77
CA GLU A 437 14.89 14.95 49.10
C GLU A 437 16.36 14.51 49.15
N ALA A 438 16.84 13.79 48.13
CA ALA A 438 18.24 13.38 48.04
C ALA A 438 19.18 14.58 47.88
N ALA A 439 18.83 15.59 47.08
CA ALA A 439 19.64 16.80 46.88
C ALA A 439 19.80 17.61 48.17
N VAL A 440 18.71 17.74 48.94
CA VAL A 440 18.70 18.39 50.26
C VAL A 440 19.50 17.56 51.29
N LYS A 441 19.27 16.24 51.34
CA LYS A 441 19.96 15.33 52.26
C LYS A 441 21.48 15.35 52.08
N LEU A 442 21.95 15.40 50.83
CA LEU A 442 23.38 15.46 50.50
C LEU A 442 23.98 16.86 50.72
N GLY A 443 23.18 17.87 51.03
CA GLY A 443 23.61 19.26 51.19
C GLY A 443 24.08 19.89 49.88
N PHE A 444 23.65 19.36 48.73
CA PHE A 444 24.06 19.88 47.42
C PHE A 444 23.17 21.03 46.94
N LEU A 445 21.89 21.03 47.32
CA LEU A 445 20.91 22.07 46.98
C LEU A 445 19.89 22.23 48.11
N THR A 446 19.29 23.43 48.22
CA THR A 446 18.04 23.59 48.99
C THR A 446 16.82 23.15 48.16
N ALA A 447 15.66 23.00 48.80
CA ALA A 447 14.41 22.69 48.14
C ALA A 447 14.03 23.76 47.09
N GLU A 448 14.25 25.04 47.42
CA GLU A 448 13.97 26.19 46.56
C GLU A 448 14.89 26.20 45.34
N GLN A 449 16.20 25.96 45.53
CA GLN A 449 17.15 25.84 44.43
C GLN A 449 16.79 24.68 43.51
N PHE A 450 16.42 23.52 44.06
CA PHE A 450 15.99 22.38 43.26
C PHE A 450 14.77 22.75 42.40
N LYS A 451 13.74 23.37 43.00
CA LYS A 451 12.54 23.80 42.27
C LYS A 451 12.83 24.87 41.22
N GLN A 452 13.81 25.74 41.47
CA GLN A 452 14.23 26.74 40.49
C GLN A 452 14.93 26.12 39.28
N TYR A 453 15.75 25.08 39.50
CA TYR A 453 16.58 24.46 38.45
C TYR A 453 15.87 23.33 37.71
N VAL A 454 14.93 22.63 38.34
CA VAL A 454 14.25 21.47 37.78
C VAL A 454 12.80 21.82 37.45
N LYS A 455 12.59 22.28 36.23
CA LYS A 455 11.28 22.63 35.68
C LYS A 455 11.03 21.82 34.40
N PRO A 456 10.26 20.72 34.48
CA PRO A 456 10.05 19.83 33.33
C PRO A 456 9.58 20.54 32.06
N GLU A 457 8.76 21.57 32.19
CA GLU A 457 8.26 22.41 31.10
C GLU A 457 9.35 23.23 30.38
N GLU A 458 10.47 23.52 31.05
CA GLU A 458 11.64 24.18 30.45
C GLU A 458 12.69 23.17 29.95
N MET A 459 12.54 21.87 30.26
CA MET A 459 13.46 20.80 29.86
C MET A 459 13.16 20.18 28.48
N VAL A 460 12.13 20.66 27.78
CA VAL A 460 11.66 20.11 26.49
C VAL A 460 12.12 20.93 25.28
N TYR A 461 12.91 21.99 25.50
CA TYR A 461 13.53 22.82 24.47
C TYR A 461 14.99 23.14 24.84
N PRO A 462 15.86 23.49 23.88
CA PRO A 462 17.15 24.09 24.21
C PRO A 462 16.95 25.36 25.04
N GLY A 463 17.65 25.46 26.17
CA GLY A 463 17.63 26.62 27.06
C GLY A 463 18.54 27.76 26.62
#